data_AF-I7JDW5-F1
#
_entry.id   AF-I7JDW5-F1
#
_cell.length_a   1.000
_cell.length_b   1.000
_cell.length_c   1.000
_cell.angle_alpha   90.00
_cell.angle_beta   90.00
_cell.angle_gamma   90.00
#
_symmetry.space_group_name_H-M   'P 1'
#
loop_
_entity.id
_entity.type
_entity.pdbx_description
1 polymer ?
#
loop_
_entity_poly.entity_id
_entity_poly.type
_entity_poly.pdbx_seq_one_letter_code
_entity_poly.pdbx_strand_id
1 'polypeptide(L)'
;MESKYVCHSHNIFNLSSRIALHINFILLLIIRANYTLAHCRGHETQTFITTHNNYNSSPLYASTQSNVTKKELIAEVASDLGKTQKEVAAVVDTFIQHLVDKMEQNKQVMIPKFGVFSNSLRGERKMRNLQTGEIFTAPPVHVPILRFYDTLKDKVNESIRKGKRG
;
A
#
# COMPACT_ATOMS: atom_id res chain seq x y z
N MET A 1 18.60 14.13 -84.41
CA MET A 1 18.25 13.08 -83.43
C MET A 1 17.36 13.71 -82.37
N GLU A 2 16.28 13.01 -82.05
CA GLU A 2 15.11 13.32 -81.18
C GLU A 2 15.45 14.12 -79.90
N SER A 3 14.74 15.19 -79.50
CA SER A 3 13.31 15.39 -79.13
C SER A 3 12.98 15.14 -77.64
N LYS A 4 12.38 16.18 -77.03
CA LYS A 4 11.36 16.24 -75.95
C LYS A 4 11.75 16.55 -74.48
N TYR A 5 10.84 17.37 -73.93
CA TYR A 5 10.65 17.98 -72.60
C TYR A 5 10.64 17.02 -71.39
N VAL A 6 10.90 17.55 -70.17
CA VAL A 6 9.98 17.73 -69.01
C VAL A 6 10.76 17.99 -67.69
N CYS A 7 10.27 18.91 -66.85
CA CYS A 7 10.76 19.35 -65.52
C CYS A 7 10.93 18.23 -64.48
N HIS A 8 11.76 18.42 -63.42
CA HIS A 8 11.53 17.91 -62.05
C HIS A 8 12.31 18.69 -60.95
N SER A 9 11.63 18.84 -59.80
CA SER A 9 12.01 19.47 -58.52
C SER A 9 13.18 18.80 -57.79
N HIS A 10 14.05 19.57 -57.11
CA HIS A 10 14.86 19.09 -55.95
C HIS A 10 15.11 20.20 -54.89
N ASN A 11 14.35 20.10 -53.81
CA ASN A 11 14.68 20.24 -52.39
C ASN A 11 16.15 20.56 -51.98
N ILE A 12 16.40 21.68 -51.29
CA ILE A 12 17.49 21.82 -50.30
C ILE A 12 17.02 22.67 -49.10
N PHE A 13 17.10 22.05 -47.93
CA PHE A 13 16.74 22.51 -46.59
C PHE A 13 17.92 23.27 -45.91
N ASN A 14 17.57 24.11 -44.92
CA ASN A 14 18.37 24.50 -43.74
C ASN A 14 19.59 25.43 -43.88
N LEU A 15 19.46 26.67 -43.38
CA LEU A 15 20.46 27.27 -42.47
C LEU A 15 19.95 28.50 -41.68
N SER A 16 18.99 28.36 -40.75
CA SER A 16 18.79 29.37 -39.68
C SER A 16 17.91 28.88 -38.53
N SER A 17 18.29 27.80 -37.84
CA SER A 17 17.55 27.34 -36.65
C SER A 17 18.38 26.65 -35.55
N ARG A 18 19.71 26.60 -35.65
CA ARG A 18 20.55 25.91 -34.65
C ARG A 18 21.25 26.82 -33.61
N ILE A 19 21.37 28.12 -33.86
CA ILE A 19 21.99 29.06 -32.89
C ILE A 19 20.97 29.52 -31.84
N ALA A 20 19.70 29.67 -32.22
CA ALA A 20 18.62 30.13 -31.33
C ALA A 20 18.22 29.09 -30.25
N LEU A 21 18.47 27.79 -30.48
CA LEU A 21 18.22 26.72 -29.52
C LEU A 21 19.33 26.60 -28.45
N HIS A 22 20.58 26.97 -28.78
CA HIS A 22 21.69 26.92 -27.81
C HIS A 22 21.63 28.05 -26.77
N ILE A 23 21.20 29.25 -27.16
CA ILE A 23 21.11 30.40 -26.24
C ILE A 23 20.02 30.18 -25.18
N ASN A 24 18.86 29.61 -25.57
CA ASN A 24 17.79 29.28 -24.63
C ASN A 24 18.16 28.13 -23.67
N PHE A 25 18.99 27.18 -24.09
CA PHE A 25 19.42 26.06 -23.24
C PHE A 25 20.41 26.50 -22.15
N ILE A 26 21.29 27.46 -22.47
CA ILE A 26 22.26 28.01 -21.51
C ILE A 26 21.56 28.88 -20.45
N LEU A 27 20.53 29.66 -20.82
CA LEU A 27 19.76 30.46 -19.87
C LEU A 27 18.94 29.60 -18.88
N LEU A 28 18.41 28.45 -19.34
CA LEU A 28 17.66 27.50 -18.51
C LEU A 28 18.56 26.70 -17.53
N LEU A 29 19.83 26.49 -17.86
CA LEU A 29 20.82 25.87 -16.97
C LEU A 29 21.23 26.81 -15.82
N ILE A 30 21.33 28.12 -16.07
CA ILE A 30 21.67 29.12 -15.04
C ILE A 30 20.52 29.33 -14.05
N ILE A 31 19.26 29.24 -14.49
CA ILE A 31 18.08 29.31 -13.62
C ILE A 31 17.88 28.01 -12.81
N ARG A 32 18.23 26.84 -13.36
CA ARG A 32 18.18 25.54 -12.63
C ARG A 32 19.30 25.36 -11.58
N ALA A 33 20.46 25.97 -11.76
CA ALA A 33 21.57 25.89 -10.80
C ALA A 33 21.37 26.79 -9.56
N ASN A 34 20.56 27.86 -9.66
CA ASN A 34 20.33 28.82 -8.57
C ASN A 34 19.11 28.51 -7.67
N TYR A 35 18.32 27.47 -7.98
CA TYR A 35 17.17 27.05 -7.15
C TYR A 35 17.48 25.91 -6.16
N THR A 36 18.73 25.44 -6.10
CA THR A 36 19.16 24.34 -5.20
C THR A 36 20.17 24.79 -4.14
N LEU A 37 20.05 26.02 -3.64
CA LEU A 37 20.82 26.49 -2.47
C LEU A 37 19.97 27.45 -1.60
N ALA A 38 18.78 27.00 -1.15
CA ALA A 38 18.01 27.74 -0.15
C ALA A 38 16.96 26.91 0.61
N HIS A 39 17.33 25.78 1.25
CA HIS A 39 16.68 25.40 2.52
C HIS A 39 17.44 24.29 3.28
N CYS A 40 18.38 24.70 4.13
CA CYS A 40 18.75 23.94 5.32
C CYS A 40 18.72 24.88 6.53
N ARG A 41 17.61 24.85 7.24
CA ARG A 41 17.43 25.12 8.68
C ARG A 41 16.20 24.28 9.06
N GLY A 42 16.12 23.55 10.14
CA GLY A 42 16.97 23.27 11.29
C GLY A 42 16.10 22.32 12.12
N HIS A 43 16.71 21.32 12.72
CA HIS A 43 16.05 20.30 13.51
C HIS A 43 15.89 20.81 14.93
N GLU A 44 14.66 21.10 15.37
CA GLU A 44 14.27 21.37 16.77
C GLU A 44 12.74 21.25 16.81
N THR A 45 12.06 20.45 17.62
CA THR A 45 12.40 19.46 18.63
C THR A 45 11.39 18.32 18.42
N GLN A 46 11.81 17.06 18.54
CA GLN A 46 10.82 16.01 18.81
C GLN A 46 10.36 16.25 20.25
N THR A 47 9.34 17.10 20.41
CA THR A 47 8.54 17.13 21.61
C THR A 47 8.09 15.70 21.88
N PHE A 48 8.46 15.16 23.04
CA PHE A 48 7.81 14.03 23.67
C PHE A 48 6.32 14.39 23.85
N ILE A 49 5.54 14.16 22.81
CA ILE A 49 4.11 13.93 22.92
C ILE A 49 3.93 12.52 22.44
N THR A 50 3.68 11.63 23.40
CA THR A 50 2.88 10.44 23.21
C THR A 50 1.63 10.88 22.45
N THR A 51 1.69 10.83 21.12
CA THR A 51 0.49 10.95 20.30
C THR A 51 -0.19 9.62 20.51
N HIS A 52 -1.01 9.52 21.56
CA HIS A 52 -2.13 8.60 21.52
C HIS A 52 -2.85 8.95 20.22
N ASN A 53 -2.72 8.08 19.23
CA ASN A 53 -3.40 8.18 17.95
C ASN A 53 -4.89 8.15 18.24
N ASN A 54 -5.44 9.31 18.59
CA ASN A 54 -6.85 9.54 18.70
C ASN A 54 -7.33 9.92 17.29
N TYR A 55 -7.19 8.98 16.35
CA TYR A 55 -8.01 8.91 15.14
C TYR A 55 -9.43 8.42 15.50
N ASN A 56 -9.90 8.83 16.70
CA ASN A 56 -11.19 8.95 17.41
C ASN A 56 -12.06 10.19 17.16
N SER A 57 -11.73 11.10 16.24
CA SER A 57 -12.41 12.41 16.17
C SER A 57 -13.02 12.78 14.83
N SER A 58 -13.53 11.82 14.05
CA SER A 58 -14.66 12.12 13.14
C SER A 58 -15.96 11.54 13.73
N PRO A 59 -17.02 12.34 13.93
CA PRO A 59 -18.28 11.89 14.56
C PRO A 59 -19.07 10.86 13.72
N LEU A 60 -18.55 10.44 12.56
CA LEU A 60 -19.19 9.52 11.61
C LEU A 60 -18.95 8.02 11.88
N TYR A 61 -18.23 7.64 12.95
CA TYR A 61 -17.98 6.22 13.27
C TYR A 61 -17.98 5.89 14.77
N ALA A 62 -18.54 6.76 15.62
CA ALA A 62 -18.80 6.44 17.03
C ALA A 62 -19.93 5.41 17.22
N SER A 63 -20.17 4.52 16.25
CA SER A 63 -21.13 3.44 16.35
C SER A 63 -20.54 2.34 17.22
N THR A 64 -21.20 2.05 18.33
CA THR A 64 -21.01 0.90 19.24
C THR A 64 -20.42 -0.31 18.52
N GLN A 65 -19.11 -0.50 18.64
CA GLN A 65 -18.43 -1.62 18.03
C GLN A 65 -18.58 -2.82 18.96
N SER A 66 -19.60 -3.65 18.73
CA SER A 66 -19.75 -4.93 19.41
C SER A 66 -18.65 -5.88 18.93
N ASN A 67 -17.73 -6.24 19.83
CA ASN A 67 -16.68 -7.21 19.52
C ASN A 67 -17.28 -8.62 19.54
N VAL A 68 -17.16 -9.35 18.43
CA VAL A 68 -17.51 -10.78 18.37
C VAL A 68 -16.30 -11.61 18.78
N THR A 69 -16.47 -12.49 19.75
CA THR A 69 -15.39 -13.36 20.23
C THR A 69 -15.35 -14.69 19.48
N LYS A 70 -14.19 -15.36 19.52
CA LYS A 70 -14.04 -16.72 18.97
C LYS A 70 -15.09 -17.70 19.52
N LYS A 71 -15.45 -17.57 20.81
CA LYS A 71 -16.42 -18.47 21.45
C LYS A 71 -17.83 -18.28 20.87
N GLU A 72 -18.22 -17.04 20.59
CA GLU A 72 -19.51 -16.72 19.97
C GLU A 72 -19.59 -17.28 18.56
N LEU A 73 -18.55 -17.10 17.73
CA LEU A 73 -18.48 -17.68 16.39
C LEU A 73 -18.55 -19.21 16.41
N ILE A 74 -17.89 -19.85 17.38
CA ILE A 74 -17.97 -21.31 17.56
C ILE A 74 -19.40 -21.73 17.92
N ALA A 75 -20.08 -20.97 18.79
CA ALA A 75 -21.46 -21.28 19.19
C ALA A 75 -22.43 -21.13 18.01
N GLU A 76 -22.29 -20.10 17.19
CA GLU A 76 -23.08 -19.89 15.96
C GLU A 76 -22.88 -21.05 14.97
N VAL A 77 -21.62 -21.38 14.65
CA VAL A 77 -21.30 -22.47 13.72
C VAL A 77 -21.75 -23.83 14.25
N ALA A 78 -21.62 -24.06 15.56
CA ALA A 78 -22.11 -25.28 16.19
C ALA A 78 -23.63 -25.42 16.10
N SER A 79 -24.36 -24.31 16.29
CA SER A 79 -25.82 -24.25 16.14
C SER A 79 -26.24 -24.54 14.69
N ASP A 80 -25.61 -23.89 13.72
CA ASP A 80 -25.94 -24.04 12.29
C ASP A 80 -25.69 -25.47 11.76
N LEU A 81 -24.65 -26.13 12.28
CA LEU A 81 -24.24 -27.47 11.85
C LEU A 81 -24.80 -28.60 12.73
N GLY A 82 -25.53 -28.28 13.81
CA GLY A 82 -26.00 -29.26 14.79
C GLY A 82 -24.86 -30.05 15.45
N LYS A 83 -23.69 -29.42 15.64
CA LYS A 83 -22.51 -30.02 16.25
C LYS A 83 -22.30 -29.50 17.66
N THR A 84 -21.48 -30.20 18.44
CA THR A 84 -21.11 -29.69 19.76
C THR A 84 -20.09 -28.57 19.63
N GLN A 85 -20.16 -27.58 20.52
CA GLN A 85 -19.17 -26.48 20.55
C GLN A 85 -17.74 -27.01 20.71
N LYS A 86 -17.56 -28.14 21.41
CA LYS A 86 -16.25 -28.78 21.62
C LYS A 86 -15.67 -29.31 20.31
N GLU A 87 -16.47 -29.98 19.49
CA GLU A 87 -16.04 -30.49 18.18
C GLU A 87 -15.67 -29.33 17.25
N VAL A 88 -16.52 -28.30 17.18
CA VAL A 88 -16.27 -27.13 16.32
C VAL A 88 -15.03 -26.36 16.79
N ALA A 89 -14.85 -26.18 18.11
CA ALA A 89 -13.66 -25.54 18.66
C ALA A 89 -12.38 -26.26 18.22
N ALA A 90 -12.35 -27.59 18.34
CA ALA A 90 -11.19 -28.38 17.92
C ALA A 90 -10.88 -28.20 16.42
N VAL A 91 -11.91 -28.20 15.56
CA VAL A 91 -11.74 -27.98 14.11
C VAL A 91 -11.15 -26.59 13.83
N VAL A 92 -11.68 -25.54 14.47
CA VAL A 92 -11.20 -24.16 14.28
C VAL A 92 -9.76 -24.02 14.78
N ASP A 93 -9.42 -24.62 15.92
CA ASP A 93 -8.06 -24.62 16.46
C ASP A 93 -7.07 -25.30 15.53
N THR A 94 -7.38 -26.52 15.07
CA THR A 94 -6.54 -27.26 14.13
C THR A 94 -6.40 -26.54 12.80
N PHE A 95 -7.47 -25.88 12.33
CA PHE A 95 -7.42 -25.06 11.12
C PHE A 95 -6.44 -23.88 11.26
N ILE A 96 -6.51 -23.14 12.38
CA ILE A 96 -5.60 -22.02 12.64
C ILE A 96 -4.15 -22.50 12.76
N GLN A 97 -3.91 -23.63 13.44
CA GLN A 97 -2.58 -24.23 13.54
C GLN A 97 -2.00 -24.53 12.16
N HIS A 98 -2.73 -25.26 11.32
CA HIS A 98 -2.27 -25.54 9.96
C HIS A 98 -2.07 -24.30 9.12
N LEU A 99 -2.89 -23.25 9.29
CA LEU A 99 -2.71 -21.97 8.62
C LEU A 99 -1.35 -21.35 9.00
N VAL A 100 -1.04 -21.31 10.30
CA VAL A 100 0.24 -20.80 10.82
C VAL A 100 1.41 -21.63 10.29
N ASP A 101 1.34 -22.96 10.35
CA ASP A 101 2.40 -23.86 9.86
C ASP A 101 2.76 -23.59 8.39
N LYS A 102 1.76 -23.32 7.53
CA LYS A 102 2.02 -23.00 6.12
C LYS A 102 2.65 -21.61 5.98
N MET A 103 2.25 -20.64 6.79
CA MET A 103 2.82 -19.30 6.77
C MET A 103 4.26 -19.27 7.27
N GLU A 104 4.62 -20.08 8.27
CA GLU A 104 6.01 -20.23 8.73
C GLU A 104 6.92 -20.77 7.62
N GLN A 105 6.39 -21.67 6.78
CA GLN A 105 7.08 -22.19 5.60
C GLN A 105 7.14 -21.19 4.44
N ASN A 106 6.77 -19.93 4.67
CA ASN A 106 6.66 -18.87 3.66
C ASN A 106 5.75 -19.24 2.48
N LYS A 107 4.75 -20.12 2.71
CA LYS A 107 3.76 -20.52 1.70
C LYS A 107 2.55 -19.60 1.76
N GLN A 108 1.97 -19.37 0.59
CA GLN A 108 0.73 -18.62 0.46
C GLN A 108 -0.47 -19.56 0.68
N VAL A 109 -1.45 -19.14 1.48
CA VAL A 109 -2.71 -19.86 1.69
C VAL A 109 -3.85 -19.06 1.11
N MET A 110 -4.55 -19.63 0.13
CA MET A 110 -5.70 -18.99 -0.52
C MET A 110 -6.99 -19.62 -0.03
N ILE A 111 -7.91 -18.80 0.46
CA ILE A 111 -9.25 -19.21 0.85
C ILE A 111 -10.25 -18.53 -0.10
N PRO A 112 -10.80 -19.26 -1.09
CA PRO A 112 -11.75 -18.69 -2.05
C PRO A 112 -12.90 -17.97 -1.36
N LYS A 113 -13.38 -16.88 -1.96
CA LYS A 113 -14.46 -16.01 -1.44
C LYS A 113 -14.14 -15.29 -0.12
N PHE A 114 -12.96 -15.52 0.47
CA PHE A 114 -12.49 -14.84 1.67
C PHE A 114 -11.27 -13.98 1.39
N GLY A 115 -10.10 -14.61 1.19
CA GLY A 115 -8.86 -13.88 1.02
C GLY A 115 -7.64 -14.77 0.90
N VAL A 116 -6.49 -14.11 0.95
CA VAL A 116 -5.18 -14.70 0.72
C VAL A 116 -4.24 -14.30 1.86
N PHE A 117 -3.70 -15.31 2.54
CA PHE A 117 -2.66 -15.16 3.55
C PHE A 117 -1.29 -15.34 2.90
N SER A 118 -0.40 -14.38 3.13
CA SER A 118 0.95 -14.39 2.56
C SER A 118 1.91 -13.63 3.47
N ASN A 119 3.20 -13.90 3.36
CA ASN A 119 4.22 -13.09 4.04
C ASN A 119 4.81 -12.08 3.05
N SER A 120 5.04 -10.85 3.52
CA SER A 120 5.77 -9.82 2.78
C SER A 120 7.10 -9.56 3.46
N LEU A 121 8.18 -9.65 2.69
CA LEU A 121 9.49 -9.24 3.16
C LEU A 121 9.54 -7.71 3.25
N ARG A 122 9.83 -7.20 4.45
CA ARG A 122 10.25 -5.83 4.66
C ARG A 122 11.77 -5.83 4.68
N GLY A 123 12.38 -5.08 3.76
CA GLY A 123 13.83 -4.94 3.68
C GLY A 123 14.42 -4.26 4.90
N GLU A 124 15.74 -4.21 4.96
CA GLU A 124 16.47 -3.47 5.98
C GLU A 124 16.12 -1.99 5.97
N ARG A 125 16.08 -1.37 7.14
CA ARG A 125 15.79 0.07 7.27
C ARG A 125 16.50 0.68 8.47
N LYS A 126 16.92 1.93 8.32
CA LYS A 126 17.50 2.72 9.41
C LYS A 126 16.39 3.13 10.39
N MET A 127 16.58 2.80 11.64
CA MET A 127 15.71 3.15 12.76
C MET A 127 16.49 4.03 13.73
N ARG A 128 15.77 4.83 14.51
CA ARG A 128 16.33 5.67 15.57
C ARG A 128 15.82 5.17 16.91
N ASN A 129 16.72 4.96 17.87
CA ASN A 129 16.31 4.73 19.25
C ASN A 129 15.73 6.05 19.81
N LEU A 130 14.47 6.03 20.22
CA LEU A 130 13.77 7.21 20.75
C LEU A 130 14.38 7.72 22.07
N GLN A 131 15.05 6.86 22.83
CA GLN A 131 15.66 7.23 24.11
C GLN A 131 17.09 7.76 23.95
N THR A 132 17.92 7.13 23.12
CA THR A 132 19.34 7.50 22.97
C THR A 132 19.65 8.37 21.75
N GLY A 133 18.74 8.42 20.78
CA GLY A 133 18.93 9.13 19.51
C GLY A 133 19.87 8.43 18.52
N GLU A 134 20.48 7.31 18.90
CA GLU A 134 21.38 6.52 18.06
C GLU A 134 20.63 5.90 16.87
N ILE A 135 21.32 5.84 15.73
CA ILE A 135 20.80 5.26 14.49
C ILE A 135 21.30 3.83 14.40
N PHE A 136 20.39 2.87 14.22
CA PHE A 136 20.71 1.47 13.99
C PHE A 136 19.98 0.95 12.75
N THR A 137 20.50 -0.09 12.11
CA THR A 137 19.84 -0.74 10.98
C THR A 137 19.04 -1.94 11.49
N ALA A 138 17.73 -1.92 11.28
CA ALA A 138 16.89 -3.08 11.56
C ALA A 138 17.05 -4.12 10.44
N PRO A 139 17.23 -5.42 10.76
CA PRO A 139 17.35 -6.46 9.76
C PRO A 139 16.04 -6.65 8.99
N PRO A 140 16.09 -7.27 7.79
CA PRO A 140 14.89 -7.64 7.06
C PRO A 140 13.97 -8.56 7.87
N VAL A 141 12.66 -8.34 7.78
CA VAL A 141 11.66 -9.14 8.51
C VAL A 141 10.51 -9.55 7.59
N HIS A 142 10.02 -10.77 7.78
CA HIS A 142 8.78 -11.21 7.14
C HIS A 142 7.58 -10.75 7.96
N VAL A 143 6.61 -10.11 7.31
CA VAL A 143 5.38 -9.64 7.92
C VAL A 143 4.20 -10.40 7.32
N PRO A 144 3.40 -11.12 8.13
CA PRO A 144 2.13 -11.70 7.71
C PRO A 144 1.17 -10.64 7.17
N ILE A 145 0.57 -10.91 6.02
CA ILE A 145 -0.43 -10.06 5.37
C ILE A 145 -1.64 -10.92 4.98
N LEU A 146 -2.82 -10.46 5.38
CA LEU A 146 -4.11 -10.95 4.88
C LEU A 146 -4.67 -9.95 3.85
N ARG A 147 -4.89 -10.42 2.61
CA ARG A 147 -5.56 -9.64 1.56
C ARG A 147 -6.94 -10.23 1.29
N PHE A 148 -7.99 -9.41 1.33
CA PHE A 148 -9.34 -9.86 1.01
C PHE A 148 -9.62 -9.76 -0.50
N TYR A 149 -10.46 -10.68 -1.00
CA TYR A 149 -11.00 -10.59 -2.35
C TYR A 149 -11.98 -9.41 -2.47
N ASP A 150 -12.08 -8.83 -3.66
CA ASP A 150 -12.96 -7.69 -3.91
C ASP A 150 -14.43 -8.05 -3.70
N THR A 151 -14.82 -9.29 -4.01
CA THR A 151 -16.17 -9.81 -3.72
C THR A 151 -16.56 -9.69 -2.26
N LEU A 152 -15.61 -9.89 -1.33
CA LEU A 152 -15.87 -9.74 0.10
C LEU A 152 -15.95 -8.26 0.49
N LYS A 153 -15.04 -7.43 -0.04
CA LYS A 153 -15.04 -5.98 0.21
C LYS A 153 -16.34 -5.34 -0.25
N ASP A 154 -16.82 -5.69 -1.43
CA ASP A 154 -18.06 -5.17 -2.01
C ASP A 154 -19.26 -5.56 -1.16
N LYS A 155 -19.36 -6.84 -0.79
CA LYS A 155 -20.42 -7.35 0.09
C LYS A 155 -20.47 -6.59 1.43
N VAL A 156 -19.32 -6.32 2.04
CA VAL A 156 -19.22 -5.57 3.31
C VAL A 156 -19.61 -4.10 3.11
N ASN A 157 -19.13 -3.47 2.04
CA ASN A 157 -19.46 -2.07 1.74
C ASN A 157 -20.96 -1.89 1.45
N GLU A 158 -21.59 -2.85 0.77
CA GLU A 158 -23.03 -2.83 0.51
C GLU A 158 -23.86 -3.00 1.80
N SER A 159 -23.49 -3.94 2.67
CA SER A 159 -24.24 -4.19 3.92
C SER A 159 -24.20 -2.98 4.84
N ILE A 160 -23.01 -2.37 5.01
CA ILE A 160 -22.84 -1.18 5.84
C ILE A 160 -23.60 0.02 5.26
N ARG A 161 -23.61 0.20 3.93
CA ARG A 161 -24.37 1.28 3.29
C ARG A 161 -25.89 1.11 3.41
N LYS A 162 -26.40 -0.11 3.30
CA LYS A 162 -27.85 -0.40 3.46
C LYS A 162 -28.34 -0.07 4.88
N GLY A 163 -27.57 -0.43 5.90
CA GLY A 163 -27.90 -0.12 7.30
C GLY A 163 -27.93 1.37 7.67
N LYS A 164 -27.41 2.26 6.81
CA LYS A 164 -27.47 3.73 7.01
C LYS A 164 -28.68 4.40 6.35
N ARG A 165 -29.50 3.67 5.58
CA ARG A 165 -30.63 4.22 4.80
C ARG A 165 -32.01 3.85 5.35
N GLY A 166 -32.08 3.11 6.45
CA GLY A 166 -33.31 2.85 7.20
C GLY A 166 -33.26 3.60 8.52
#